data_AF-A0A6L7YAU4-F1
#
_entry.id   AF-A0A6L7YAU4-F1
#
_cell.length_a   1.000
_cell.length_b   1.000
_cell.length_c   1.000
_cell.angle_alpha   90.00
_cell.angle_beta   90.00
_cell.angle_gamma   90.00
#
_symmetry.space_group_name_H-M   'P 1'
#
loop_
_entity.id
_entity.type
_entity.pdbx_description
1 polymer ?
#
loop_
_entity_poly.entity_id
_entity_poly.type
_entity_poly.pdbx_seq_one_letter_code
_entity_poly.pdbx_strand_id
1 'polypeptide(L)' 'MAESLVGKLVVATPALLDPNFARTVVLICDDNEHGKLGIILNRPFR' A
#
# COMPACT_ATOMS: atom_id res chain seq x y z
N MET A 1 -2.52 18.81 -10.57
CA MET A 1 -2.92 18.15 -9.31
C MET A 1 -2.44 16.71 -9.38
N ALA A 2 -1.77 16.20 -8.35
CA ALA A 2 -1.47 14.78 -8.29
C ALA A 2 -2.79 14.00 -8.20
N GLU A 3 -2.94 12.95 -9.00
CA GLU A 3 -4.14 12.13 -8.97
C GLU A 3 -4.16 11.32 -7.68
N SER A 4 -5.29 11.34 -6.96
CA SER A 4 -5.46 10.57 -5.73
C SER A 4 -5.26 9.07 -6.00
N LEU A 5 -4.61 8.38 -5.07
CA LEU A 5 -4.47 6.93 -5.12
C LEU A 5 -5.58 6.18 -4.38
N VAL A 6 -6.55 6.87 -3.77
CA VAL A 6 -7.66 6.21 -3.06
C VAL A 6 -8.37 5.20 -3.97
N GLY A 7 -8.58 3.99 -3.44
CA GLY A 7 -9.19 2.87 -4.17
C GLY A 7 -8.23 2.13 -5.12
N LYS A 8 -6.97 2.58 -5.26
CA LYS A 8 -5.95 1.89 -6.06
C LYS A 8 -5.17 0.89 -5.20
N LEU A 9 -4.64 -0.13 -5.87
CA LEU A 9 -3.72 -1.11 -5.29
C LEU A 9 -2.28 -0.72 -5.57
N VAL A 10 -1.45 -0.71 -4.54
CA VAL A 10 0.00 -0.59 -4.63
C VAL A 10 0.60 -1.97 -4.41
N VAL A 11 1.27 -2.48 -5.44
CA VAL A 11 1.89 -3.81 -5.42
C VAL A 11 3.39 -3.65 -5.22
N ALA A 12 3.93 -4.27 -4.18
CA ALA A 12 5.36 -4.30 -3.94
C ALA A 12 6.09 -4.98 -5.11
N THR A 13 7.13 -4.33 -5.61
CA THR A 13 8.00 -4.94 -6.63
C THR A 13 8.83 -6.07 -6.01
N PRO A 14 9.32 -7.04 -6.79
CA PRO A 14 10.17 -8.12 -6.27
C PRO A 14 11.48 -7.65 -5.62
N ALA A 15 11.95 -6.45 -5.97
CA ALA A 15 13.16 -5.86 -5.41
C ALA A 15 12.95 -5.16 -4.06
N LEU A 16 11.70 -4.97 -3.61
CA LEU A 16 11.41 -4.38 -2.31
C LEU A 16 11.60 -5.43 -1.20
N LEU A 17 12.70 -5.32 -0.46
CA LEU A 17 13.12 -6.29 0.56
C LEU A 17 12.73 -5.91 1.99
N ASP A 18 12.12 -4.75 2.21
CA ASP A 18 11.65 -4.34 3.55
C ASP A 18 10.65 -5.38 4.10
N PRO A 19 10.88 -6.00 5.27
CA PRO A 19 10.03 -7.05 5.80
C PRO A 19 8.58 -6.60 6.09
N ASN A 20 8.33 -5.31 6.25
CA ASN A 20 6.98 -4.76 6.43
C ASN A 20 6.17 -4.75 5.12
N PHE A 21 6.85 -4.73 3.97
CA PHE A 21 6.23 -4.54 2.65
C PHE A 21 6.64 -5.58 1.59
N ALA A 22 7.54 -6.50 1.92
CA ALA A 22 7.98 -7.53 0.98
C ALA A 22 6.78 -8.34 0.47
N ARG A 23 6.60 -8.33 -0.85
CA ARG A 23 5.49 -8.99 -1.56
C ARG A 23 4.09 -8.60 -1.08
N THR A 24 3.91 -7.38 -0.56
CA THR A 24 2.58 -6.92 -0.12
C THR A 24 1.75 -6.34 -1.27
N VAL A 25 0.43 -6.44 -1.11
CA VAL A 25 -0.56 -5.69 -1.89
C VAL A 25 -1.28 -4.77 -0.91
N VAL A 26 -1.16 -3.46 -1.13
CA VAL A 26 -1.72 -2.42 -0.26
C VAL A 26 -2.88 -1.74 -0.98
N LEU A 27 -4.06 -1.72 -0.37
CA LEU A 27 -5.17 -0.86 -0.80
C LEU A 27 -5.03 0.52 -0.15
N ILE A 28 -5.06 1.58 -0.94
CA ILE A 28 -5.06 2.96 -0.41
C ILE A 28 -6.48 3.36 -0.03
N CYS A 29 -6.68 3.70 1.24
CA CYS A 29 -7.96 4.10 1.81
C CYS A 29 -8.08 5.61 1.98
N ASP A 30 -6.96 6.31 2.16
CA ASP A 30 -6.92 7.76 2.26
C ASP A 30 -5.64 8.33 1.62
N ASP A 31 -5.74 9.51 1.04
CA ASP A 31 -4.65 10.24 0.37
C ASP A 31 -4.88 11.74 0.56
N ASN A 32 -4.21 12.32 1.55
CA ASN A 32 -4.38 13.71 1.97
C ASN A 32 -3.01 14.40 2.17
N GLU A 33 -3.02 15.65 2.63
CA GLU A 33 -1.80 16.46 2.81
C GLU A 33 -0.83 15.91 3.86
N HIS A 34 -1.30 15.07 4.79
CA HIS A 34 -0.47 14.41 5.80
C HIS A 34 0.12 13.08 5.31
N GLY A 35 -0.32 12.58 4.15
CA GLY A 35 0.20 11.37 3.53
C GLY A 35 -0.90 10.39 3.10
N LYS A 36 -0.52 9.12 3.00
CA LYS A 36 -1.38 8.03 2.52
C LYS A 36 -1.60 7.00 3.62
N LEU A 37 -2.85 6.59 3.80
CA LEU A 37 -3.21 5.45 4.64
C LEU A 37 -3.55 4.26 3.74
N GLY A 38 -2.97 3.11 4.03
CA GLY A 38 -3.26 1.88 3.29
C GLY A 38 -3.31 0.64 4.16
N ILE A 39 -4.04 -0.37 3.67
CA ILE A 39 -4.23 -1.66 4.34
C ILE A 39 -3.57 -2.75 3.50
N ILE A 40 -2.74 -3.58 4.13
CA ILE A 40 -2.15 -4.76 3.50
C ILE A 40 -3.23 -5.85 3.39
N LEU A 41 -3.54 -6.29 2.17
CA LEU A 41 -4.58 -7.27 1.91
C LEU A 41 -4.12 -8.72 2.02
N ASN A 42 -2.82 -8.98 1.83
CA ASN A 42 -2.27 -10.32 1.66
C ASN A 42 -1.33 -10.76 2.80
N ARG A 43 -1.55 -10.24 4.02
CA ARG A 43 -0.83 -10.63 5.23
C ARG A 43 -1.83 -11.14 6.29
N PRO A 44 -2.26 -12.40 6.20
CA PRO A 44 -3.20 -12.96 7.17
C PRO A 44 -2.57 -13.05 8.56
N PHE A 45 -3.36 -12.72 9.59
CA PHE A 45 -3.02 -13.06 10.97
C PHE A 45 -3.29 -14.56 11.14
N ARG A 46 -2.28 -15.31 11.58
CA ARG A 46 -2.43 -16.74 11.92
C ARG A 46 -3.29 -16.90 13.16
#